data_AF-A0A645CFC9-F1
#
_entry.id   AF-A0A645CFC9-F1
#
_cell.length_a   1.000
_cell.length_b   1.000
_cell.length_c   1.000
_cell.angle_alpha   90.00
_cell.angle_beta   90.00
_cell.angle_gamma   90.00
#
_symmetry.space_group_name_H-M   'P 1'
#
loop_
_entity.id
_entity.type
_entity.pdbx_description
1 polymer ?
#
loop_
_entity_poly.entity_id
_entity_poly.type
_entity_poly.pdbx_seq_one_letter_code
_entity_poly.pdbx_strand_id
1 'polypeptide(L)' 'MDTKDLLIALKGSSKDVSDVFYANMSTRMAEMMKEEAQYMHSVRLIEVEEAQQKLVGIVRKLEESGEIYISRGRKDEIIA' A
#
# COMPACT_ATOMS: atom_id res chain seq x y z
N MET A 1 5.76 -3.24 9.26
CA MET A 1 4.44 -3.70 8.75
C MET A 1 4.64 -5.10 8.26
N ASP A 2 3.72 -5.98 8.61
CA ASP A 2 3.83 -7.39 8.25
C ASP A 2 3.20 -7.65 6.88
N THR A 3 3.62 -8.72 6.22
CA THR A 3 3.13 -9.09 4.88
C THR A 3 1.61 -9.22 4.82
N LYS A 4 0.99 -9.72 5.89
CA LYS A 4 -0.47 -9.85 6.01
C LYS A 4 -1.18 -8.50 6.04
N ASP A 5 -0.64 -7.53 6.80
CA ASP A 5 -1.18 -6.18 6.83
C ASP A 5 -1.07 -5.54 5.43
N LEU A 6 0.04 -5.74 4.72
CA LEU A 6 0.21 -5.21 3.37
C LEU A 6 -0.79 -5.84 2.39
N LEU A 7 -0.99 -7.16 2.48
CA LEU A 7 -1.96 -7.88 1.66
C LEU A 7 -3.39 -7.33 1.85
N ILE A 8 -3.78 -7.13 3.10
CA ILE A 8 -5.10 -6.58 3.46
C ILE A 8 -5.25 -5.16 2.90
N ALA A 9 -4.21 -4.32 3.03
CA ALA A 9 -4.24 -2.96 2.49
C ALA A 9 -4.39 -2.92 0.96
N LEU A 10 -3.69 -3.83 0.26
CA LEU A 10 -3.73 -3.91 -1.21
C LEU A 10 -5.07 -4.43 -1.75
N LYS A 11 -5.82 -5.24 -0.99
CA LYS A 11 -7.12 -5.78 -1.43
C LYS A 11 -8.17 -4.69 -1.70
N GLY A 12 -8.09 -3.55 -1.02
CA GLY A 12 -8.94 -2.38 -1.27
C GLY A 12 -8.35 -1.35 -2.23
N SER A 13 -7.19 -1.62 -2.81
CA SER A 13 -6.52 -0.69 -3.73
C SER A 13 -6.93 -0.94 -5.19
N SER A 14 -6.70 0.04 -6.06
CA SER A 14 -6.84 -0.18 -7.50
C SER A 14 -5.77 -1.14 -8.00
N LYS A 15 -6.03 -1.78 -9.14
CA LYS A 15 -5.07 -2.68 -9.79
C LYS A 15 -3.74 -1.97 -10.06
N ASP A 16 -3.78 -0.74 -10.55
CA ASP A 16 -2.58 0.04 -10.85
C ASP A 16 -1.71 0.26 -9.61
N VAL A 17 -2.33 0.54 -8.46
CA VAL A 17 -1.60 0.68 -7.19
C VAL A 17 -0.99 -0.65 -6.77
N SER A 18 -1.77 -1.74 -6.77
CA SER A 18 -1.28 -3.07 -6.43
C SER A 18 -0.11 -3.51 -7.31
N ASP A 19 -0.18 -3.26 -8.62
CA ASP A 19 0.85 -3.63 -9.58
C ASP A 19 2.18 -2.92 -9.29
N VAL A 20 2.15 -1.65 -8.88
CA VAL A 20 3.36 -0.92 -8.48
C VAL A 20 4.03 -1.60 -7.29
N PHE A 21 3.26 -2.04 -6.29
CA PHE A 21 3.82 -2.79 -5.16
C PHE A 21 4.44 -4.12 -5.61
N TYR A 22 3.73 -4.92 -6.39
CA TYR A 22 4.24 -6.22 -6.87
C TYR A 22 5.47 -6.08 -7.76
N ALA A 23 5.55 -5.05 -8.60
CA ALA A 23 6.70 -4.79 -9.46
C ALA A 23 7.98 -4.43 -8.68
N ASN A 24 7.83 -3.91 -7.45
CA ASN A 24 8.95 -3.55 -6.57
C ASN A 24 9.26 -4.62 -5.52
N MET A 25 8.63 -5.80 -5.61
CA MET A 25 8.93 -6.96 -4.79
C MET A 25 9.89 -7.91 -5.51
N SER A 26 10.63 -8.72 -4.75
CA SER A 26 11.31 -9.88 -5.35
C SER A 26 10.28 -10.88 -5.90
N THR A 27 10.63 -11.61 -6.95
CA THR A 27 9.75 -12.61 -7.59
C THR A 27 9.14 -13.57 -6.57
N ARG A 28 9.98 -14.10 -5.67
CA ARG A 28 9.55 -15.01 -4.61
C ARG A 28 8.54 -14.38 -3.65
N MET A 29 8.74 -13.12 -3.28
CA MET A 29 7.82 -12.41 -2.38
C MET A 29 6.48 -12.15 -3.07
N ALA A 30 6.51 -11.74 -4.33
CA ALA A 30 5.31 -11.50 -5.12
C ALA A 30 4.48 -12.78 -5.31
N GLU A 31 5.12 -13.93 -5.55
CA GLU A 31 4.46 -15.24 -5.63
C GLU A 31 3.80 -15.63 -4.31
N MET A 32 4.55 -15.56 -3.20
CA MET A 32 4.04 -15.85 -1.86
C MET A 32 2.84 -14.96 -1.49
N MET A 33 2.91 -13.67 -1.81
CA MET A 33 1.81 -12.73 -1.58
C MET A 33 0.57 -13.06 -2.40
N LYS A 34 0.73 -13.49 -3.65
CA LYS A 34 -0.39 -13.90 -4.51
C LYS A 34 -1.03 -15.20 -4.03
N GLU A 35 -0.25 -16.16 -3.55
CA GLU A 35 -0.77 -17.38 -2.93
C GLU A 35 -1.58 -17.04 -1.68
N GLU A 36 -1.02 -16.25 -0.75
CA GLU A 36 -1.71 -15.82 0.47
C GLU A 36 -3.00 -15.04 0.15
N ALA A 37 -3.01 -14.24 -0.92
CA ALA A 37 -4.21 -13.53 -1.40
C ALA A 37 -5.35 -14.49 -1.76
N GLN A 38 -5.04 -15.65 -2.34
CA GLN A 38 -6.05 -16.67 -2.70
C GLN A 38 -6.70 -17.29 -1.46
N TYR A 39 -5.97 -17.40 -0.36
CA TYR A 39 -6.51 -17.89 0.92
C TYR A 39 -7.29 -16.83 1.69
N MET A 40 -7.16 -15.55 1.32
CA MET A 40 -7.82 -14.44 1.98
C MET A 40 -9.15 -14.09 1.30
N HIS A 41 -10.19 -14.87 1.60
CA HIS A 41 -11.49 -14.81 0.93
C HIS A 41 -12.32 -13.59 1.37
N SER A 42 -12.54 -13.43 2.68
CA SER A 42 -13.35 -12.36 3.27
C SER A 42 -12.52 -11.50 4.20
N VAL A 43 -12.47 -10.19 3.93
CA VAL A 43 -11.84 -9.19 4.80
C VAL A 43 -12.86 -8.08 4.99
N ARG A 44 -13.03 -7.60 6.22
CA ARG A 44 -13.98 -6.52 6.49
C ARG A 44 -13.39 -5.21 5.99
N LEU A 45 -14.24 -4.31 5.48
CA LEU A 45 -13.81 -3.00 5.01
C LEU A 45 -13.00 -2.24 6.08
N ILE A 46 -13.43 -2.31 7.35
CA ILE A 46 -12.72 -1.68 8.46
C ILE A 46 -11.28 -2.19 8.62
N GLU A 47 -11.03 -3.48 8.38
CA GLU A 47 -9.68 -4.07 8.47
C GLU A 47 -8.79 -3.58 7.31
N VAL A 48 -9.38 -3.38 6.14
CA VAL A 48 -8.69 -2.78 4.99
C VAL A 48 -8.31 -1.34 5.29
N GLU A 49 -9.23 -0.53 5.80
CA GLU A 49 -8.99 0.87 6.16
C GLU A 49 -7.91 0.99 7.24
N GLU A 50 -7.96 0.16 8.29
CA GLU A 50 -6.93 0.13 9.34
C GLU A 50 -5.55 -0.21 8.77
N ALA A 51 -5.46 -1.22 7.90
CA ALA A 51 -4.21 -1.60 7.26
C ALA A 51 -3.66 -0.50 6.35
N GLN A 52 -4.53 0.18 5.60
CA GLN A 52 -4.17 1.33 4.78
C GLN A 52 -3.68 2.51 5.64
N GLN A 53 -4.31 2.80 6.77
CA GLN A 53 -3.86 3.83 7.70
C GLN A 53 -2.47 3.52 8.27
N LYS A 54 -2.20 2.26 8.62
CA LYS A 54 -0.85 1.82 9.03
C LYS A 54 0.18 2.06 7.92
N LEU A 55 -0.16 1.72 6.67
CA LEU A 55 0.71 1.94 5.52
C LEU A 55 1.00 3.43 5.31
N VAL A 56 -0.01 4.29 5.32
CA VAL A 56 0.14 5.75 5.22
C VAL A 56 0.99 6.29 6.38
N GLY A 57 0.82 5.76 7.59
CA GLY A 57 1.65 6.11 8.73
C GLY A 57 3.13 5.80 8.52
N ILE A 58 3.46 4.71 7.84
CA ILE A 58 4.84 4.37 7.45
C ILE A 58 5.36 5.34 6.39
N VAL A 59 4.56 5.62 5.36
CA VAL A 59 4.94 6.59 4.32
C VAL A 59 5.26 7.96 4.92
N ARG A 60 4.42 8.46 5.85
CA ARG A 60 4.68 9.72 6.55
C ARG A 60 5.97 9.71 7.37
N LYS A 61 6.24 8.61 8.09
CA LYS A 61 7.50 8.45 8.83
C LYS A 61 8.73 8.46 7.91
N LEU A 62 8.62 7.85 6.72
CA LEU A 62 9.69 7.86 5.72
C LEU A 62 9.85 9.24 5.05
N GLU A 63 8.76 10.00 4.92
CA GLU A 63 8.83 11.42 4.50
C GLU A 63 9.53 12.28 5.56
N GLU A 64 9.17 12.11 6.83
CA GLU A 64 9.79 12.82 7.97
C GLU A 64 11.28 12.48 8.13
N SER A 65 11.69 11.23 7.84
CA SER A 65 13.12 10.84 7.85
C SER A 65 13.88 11.30 6.61
N GLY A 66 13.19 11.82 5.59
CA GLY A 66 13.78 12.23 4.31
C GLY A 66 14.13 11.07 3.38
N GLU A 67 13.71 9.84 3.68
CA GLU A 67 13.92 8.66 2.84
C GLU A 67 12.99 8.64 1.61
N ILE A 68 11.79 9.22 1.76
CA ILE A 68 10.82 9.37 0.66
C ILE A 68 10.49 10.85 0.49
N TYR A 69 10.37 11.28 -0.76
CA TYR A 69 9.80 12.58 -1.08
C TYR A 69 8.43 12.41 -1.73
N ILE A 70 7.39 12.97 -1.10
CA ILE A 70 6.03 12.96 -1.68
C ILE A 70 5.90 14.18 -2.58
N SER A 71 6.07 13.98 -3.88
CA SER A 71 5.69 15.01 -4.86
C SER A 71 4.18 15.11 -4.90
N ARG A 72 3.63 16.10 -4.18
CA ARG A 72 2.25 16.53 -4.43
C ARG A 72 2.28 17.22 -5.78
N GLY A 73 1.97 16.48 -6.83
CA GLY A 73 1.89 17.03 -8.18
C GLY A 73 1.04 18.30 -8.15
N ARG A 74 1.49 19.35 -8.85
CA ARG A 74 0.71 20.57 -9.10
C ARG A 74 -0.56 20.19 -9.87
N LYS A 75 -1.58 19.75 -9.15
CA LYS A 75 -2.99 19.79 -9.55
C LYS A 75 -3.84 20.63 -8.60
N ASP A 76 -3.27 21.04 -7.45
CA ASP A 76 -3.87 21.99 -6.53
C ASP A 76 -2.95 23.21 -6.35
N GLU A 77 -2.59 23.88 -7.46
CA GLU A 77 -2.32 25.31 -7.36
C GLU A 77 -3.64 25.97 -6.93
N ILE A 78 -3.80 26.26 -5.65
CA ILE A 78 -4.71 27.32 -5.24
C ILE A 78 -4.08 28.61 -5.77
N ILE A 79 -4.57 29.05 -6.93
CA ILE A 79 -4.51 30.46 -7.31
C ILE A 79 -5.74 31.11 -6.68
N ALA A 80 -5.56 31.70 -5.49
CA ALA A 80 -6.29 32.84 -4.94
C ALA A 80 -5.59 33.30 -3.65
#